data_AF-A0A538LSA8-F1
#
_entry.id   AF-A0A538LSA8-F1
#
_cell.length_a   1.000
_cell.length_b   1.000
_cell.length_c   1.000
_cell.angle_alpha   90.00
_cell.angle_beta   90.00
_cell.angle_gamma   90.00
#
_symmetry.space_group_name_H-M   'P 1'
#
loop_
_entity.id
_entity.type
_entity.pdbx_description
1 polymer ?
#
loop_
_entity_poly.entity_id
_entity_poly.type
_entity_poly.pdbx_seq_one_letter_code
_entity_poly.pdbx_strand_id
1 'polypeptide(L)'
;MAATVICLAGAPSAGAAVQPYGTNDAGGFRNVLPAGEAGLDDATQLAEFQLNGTYPPHFTDQLPLYANLLYASPTLTREQIPSYYKDATFGVKEGDLASSESPRTDVTIERDSAFGVPHIYGTTRAGMMFGAGYAAAADRLFFIDVLRHTARAELSSFIGGAEGNRAMDRTQWLIAPYTEADLEAQIDNAPKLYGAEAEKFIADAKEFVAGINQYIAEALINPNKMPAEYAAIGKSPTFWKPTDLIAEASLIGGIFGKGGGAEVRSALAAEAFEKQFGKKAGKAMWEDFREHNDPEAPNTISKAFPYETNSPFSPTGLAMPDPGSVSFIKDGEPLEASASSQSASTASAQTTDTPAPQAIPNDGSFGSQLLREALAGLPHASNWELVNASHSTDGHSLAVMGPQVGYYVPEVLMEEDLHAPEVDARGAAFPGVNLYVELGHGRDYAWSATSAGSDNIDTF
;
A
#
# COMPACT_ATOMS: atom_id res chain seq x y z
N MET A 1 -11.26 42.08 -42.95
CA MET A 1 -10.28 41.01 -43.18
C MET A 1 -10.34 40.09 -41.98
N ALA A 2 -10.97 38.92 -42.13
CA ALA A 2 -11.02 37.91 -41.09
C ALA A 2 -9.74 37.06 -41.19
N ALA A 3 -8.96 37.01 -40.12
CA ALA A 3 -7.78 36.18 -40.04
C ALA A 3 -8.20 34.79 -39.54
N THR A 4 -8.23 33.83 -40.46
CA THR A 4 -8.40 32.41 -40.16
C THR A 4 -7.12 31.91 -39.49
N VAL A 5 -7.19 31.63 -38.18
CA VAL A 5 -6.14 30.90 -37.48
C VAL A 5 -6.28 29.43 -37.87
N ILE A 6 -5.37 28.94 -38.71
CA ILE A 6 -5.24 27.52 -39.04
C ILE A 6 -4.50 26.88 -37.86
N CYS A 7 -5.24 26.13 -37.03
CA CYS A 7 -4.63 25.19 -36.09
C CYS A 7 -3.96 24.07 -36.90
N LEU A 8 -2.64 24.12 -37.00
CA LEU A 8 -1.84 22.98 -37.45
C LEU A 8 -1.86 21.93 -36.34
N ALA A 9 -2.62 20.85 -36.55
CA ALA A 9 -2.48 19.64 -35.76
C ALA A 9 -1.05 19.12 -35.95
N GLY A 10 -0.24 19.13 -34.89
CA GLY A 10 1.07 18.49 -34.90
C GLY A 10 0.91 16.99 -35.15
N ALA A 11 1.80 16.41 -35.96
CA ALA A 11 1.89 14.95 -36.09
C ALA A 11 2.10 14.33 -34.70
N PRO A 12 1.49 13.18 -34.38
CA PRO A 12 1.72 12.51 -33.10
C PRO A 12 3.23 12.24 -32.98
N SER A 13 3.85 12.73 -31.90
CA SER A 13 5.23 12.35 -31.63
C SER A 13 5.25 10.85 -31.37
N ALA A 14 6.03 10.09 -32.14
CA ALA A 14 6.17 8.67 -31.91
C ALA A 14 6.77 8.47 -30.50
N GLY A 15 6.01 7.82 -29.61
CA GLY A 15 6.46 7.44 -28.27
C GLY A 15 7.50 6.31 -28.31
N ALA A 16 7.77 5.71 -27.15
CA ALA A 16 8.65 4.54 -27.05
C ALA A 16 8.12 3.36 -27.89
N ALA A 17 9.03 2.55 -28.41
CA ALA A 17 8.67 1.33 -29.13
C ALA A 17 8.11 0.28 -28.16
N VAL A 18 6.90 -0.20 -28.45
CA VAL A 18 6.23 -1.29 -27.73
C VAL A 18 6.88 -2.62 -28.11
N GLN A 19 7.20 -3.43 -27.12
CA GLN A 19 7.76 -4.77 -27.33
C GLN A 19 6.64 -5.79 -27.61
N PRO A 20 6.88 -6.82 -28.45
CA PRO A 20 5.92 -7.90 -28.60
C PRO A 20 5.60 -8.58 -27.27
N TYR A 21 4.36 -9.08 -27.12
CA TYR A 21 3.92 -9.86 -25.97
C TYR A 21 4.91 -10.98 -25.60
N GLY A 22 5.28 -11.05 -24.32
CA GLY A 22 6.23 -12.03 -23.77
C GLY A 22 7.70 -11.77 -24.08
N THR A 23 8.06 -10.59 -24.61
CA THR A 23 9.47 -10.23 -24.78
C THR A 23 10.18 -10.20 -23.43
N ASN A 24 11.31 -10.91 -23.32
CA ASN A 24 12.09 -11.08 -22.09
C ASN A 24 11.35 -11.77 -20.93
N ASP A 25 10.26 -12.50 -21.18
CA ASP A 25 9.47 -13.19 -20.15
C ASP A 25 9.77 -14.71 -20.12
N ALA A 26 10.03 -15.27 -18.93
CA ALA A 26 10.23 -16.72 -18.75
C ALA A 26 8.93 -17.54 -18.78
N GLY A 27 7.78 -16.87 -18.68
CA GLY A 27 6.44 -17.44 -18.68
C GLY A 27 6.05 -18.08 -17.35
N GLY A 28 4.74 -18.31 -17.18
CA GLY A 28 4.19 -19.05 -16.04
C GLY A 28 3.83 -18.18 -14.83
N PHE A 29 4.01 -16.87 -14.90
CA PHE A 29 3.59 -15.93 -13.87
C PHE A 29 2.09 -15.63 -13.97
N ARG A 30 1.45 -15.54 -12.80
CA ARG A 30 0.03 -15.23 -12.66
C ARG A 30 -0.21 -14.41 -11.41
N ASN A 31 -1.15 -13.49 -11.48
CA ASN A 31 -1.52 -12.63 -10.35
C ASN A 31 -3.04 -12.37 -10.33
N VAL A 32 -3.50 -11.78 -9.23
CA VAL A 32 -4.86 -11.27 -9.07
C VAL A 32 -4.83 -10.16 -8.02
N LEU A 33 -5.53 -9.07 -8.30
CA LEU A 33 -5.70 -7.92 -7.42
C LEU A 33 -7.20 -7.81 -7.06
N PRO A 34 -7.64 -8.05 -5.82
CA PRO A 34 -9.05 -8.34 -5.51
C PRO A 34 -10.08 -7.34 -6.03
N ALA A 35 -9.95 -6.03 -5.79
CA ALA A 35 -10.90 -5.09 -6.39
C ALA A 35 -10.68 -5.02 -7.91
N GLY A 36 -9.50 -4.62 -8.35
CA GLY A 36 -9.18 -4.47 -9.77
C GLY A 36 -8.14 -3.39 -9.95
N GLU A 37 -7.83 -3.06 -11.20
CA GLU A 37 -6.77 -2.11 -11.49
C GLU A 37 -7.21 -0.65 -11.38
N ALA A 38 -8.41 -0.28 -11.79
CA ALA A 38 -8.77 1.13 -11.83
C ALA A 38 -9.29 1.64 -10.48
N GLY A 39 -9.05 2.93 -10.19
CA GLY A 39 -9.56 3.60 -9.00
C GLY A 39 -9.93 5.07 -9.20
N LEU A 40 -10.01 5.55 -10.44
CA LEU A 40 -10.43 6.91 -10.78
C LEU A 40 -11.80 6.86 -11.46
N ASP A 41 -12.75 7.61 -10.90
CA ASP A 41 -14.04 7.91 -11.52
C ASP A 41 -14.22 9.42 -11.72
N ASP A 42 -14.58 9.80 -12.95
CA ASP A 42 -14.98 11.18 -13.23
C ASP A 42 -16.40 11.46 -12.73
N ALA A 43 -16.82 12.72 -12.79
CA ALA A 43 -18.16 13.12 -12.33
C ALA A 43 -19.30 12.40 -13.08
N THR A 44 -19.09 11.98 -14.32
CA THR A 44 -20.09 11.24 -15.10
C THR A 44 -20.19 9.80 -14.59
N GLN A 45 -19.06 9.13 -14.38
CA GLN A 45 -19.00 7.77 -13.89
C GLN A 45 -19.52 7.66 -12.44
N LEU A 46 -19.20 8.63 -11.57
CA LEU A 46 -19.79 8.69 -10.23
C LEU A 46 -21.31 8.84 -10.29
N ALA A 47 -21.82 9.68 -11.20
CA ALA A 47 -23.26 9.86 -11.38
C ALA A 47 -23.93 8.58 -11.88
N GLU A 48 -23.30 7.85 -12.80
CA GLU A 48 -23.78 6.53 -13.26
C GLU A 48 -23.87 5.55 -12.08
N PHE A 49 -22.79 5.42 -11.29
CA PHE A 49 -22.78 4.58 -10.10
C PHE A 49 -23.90 4.94 -9.12
N GLN A 50 -24.11 6.23 -8.83
CA GLN A 50 -25.19 6.68 -7.93
C GLN A 50 -26.59 6.37 -8.47
N LEU A 51 -26.77 6.36 -9.79
CA LEU A 51 -28.07 6.12 -10.41
C LEU A 51 -28.45 4.64 -10.46
N ASN A 52 -27.49 3.75 -10.72
CA ASN A 52 -27.79 2.35 -11.02
C ASN A 52 -26.81 1.32 -10.43
N GLY A 53 -25.80 1.75 -9.67
CA GLY A 53 -24.78 0.87 -9.08
C GLY A 53 -23.76 0.33 -10.08
N THR A 54 -23.66 0.88 -11.29
CA THR A 54 -22.65 0.51 -12.27
C THR A 54 -21.30 1.08 -11.86
N TYR A 55 -20.37 0.20 -11.48
CA TYR A 55 -18.99 0.57 -11.26
C TYR A 55 -18.33 1.01 -12.58
N PRO A 56 -17.37 1.94 -12.54
CA PRO A 56 -16.52 2.22 -13.68
C PRO A 56 -15.77 0.94 -14.12
N PRO A 57 -15.34 0.86 -15.39
CA PRO A 57 -14.54 -0.27 -15.87
C PRO A 57 -13.32 -0.53 -14.98
N HIS A 58 -12.98 -1.81 -14.79
CA HIS A 58 -11.79 -2.27 -14.07
C HIS A 58 -11.71 -1.99 -12.57
N PHE A 59 -12.78 -1.49 -11.94
CA PHE A 59 -12.85 -1.31 -10.47
C PHE A 59 -13.05 -2.62 -9.69
N THR A 60 -13.78 -3.58 -10.27
CA THR A 60 -14.26 -4.79 -9.57
C THR A 60 -14.12 -6.07 -10.40
N ASP A 61 -13.46 -6.03 -11.57
CA ASP A 61 -13.48 -7.14 -12.55
C ASP A 61 -12.56 -8.32 -12.19
N GLN A 62 -11.65 -8.10 -11.25
CA GLN A 62 -10.79 -9.15 -10.68
C GLN A 62 -11.40 -9.82 -9.44
N LEU A 63 -12.40 -9.18 -8.81
CA LEU A 63 -13.03 -9.69 -7.58
C LEU A 63 -13.59 -11.10 -7.72
N PRO A 64 -14.27 -11.48 -8.83
CA PRO A 64 -14.72 -12.85 -9.01
C PRO A 64 -13.56 -13.85 -9.11
N LEU A 65 -12.40 -13.48 -9.67
CA LEU A 65 -11.23 -14.36 -9.76
C LEU A 65 -10.73 -14.71 -8.35
N TYR A 66 -10.60 -13.69 -7.50
CA TYR A 66 -10.14 -13.84 -6.12
C TYR A 66 -11.17 -14.55 -5.23
N ALA A 67 -12.41 -14.05 -5.19
CA ALA A 67 -13.44 -14.56 -4.28
C ALA A 67 -13.82 -16.02 -4.56
N ASN A 68 -13.81 -16.44 -5.84
CA ASN A 68 -14.21 -17.80 -6.19
C ASN A 68 -13.15 -18.86 -5.83
N LEU A 69 -11.90 -18.46 -5.53
CA LEU A 69 -10.86 -19.38 -5.11
C LEU A 69 -11.23 -20.13 -3.82
N LEU A 70 -11.97 -19.47 -2.92
CA LEU A 70 -12.46 -20.04 -1.66
C LEU A 70 -13.29 -21.31 -1.87
N TYR A 71 -13.99 -21.40 -3.00
CA TYR A 71 -14.85 -22.54 -3.34
C TYR A 71 -14.14 -23.63 -4.15
N ALA A 72 -12.90 -23.39 -4.58
CA ALA A 72 -12.11 -24.36 -5.33
C ALA A 72 -11.35 -25.35 -4.42
N SER A 73 -11.06 -24.95 -3.17
CA SER A 73 -10.36 -25.77 -2.18
C SER A 73 -11.26 -26.86 -1.58
N PRO A 74 -10.75 -28.08 -1.28
CA PRO A 74 -9.37 -28.55 -1.49
C PRO A 74 -9.16 -29.24 -2.85
N THR A 75 -10.07 -29.07 -3.81
CA THR A 75 -10.12 -29.82 -5.08
C THR A 75 -9.46 -29.12 -6.27
N LEU A 76 -8.76 -28.02 -6.04
CA LEU A 76 -8.13 -27.21 -7.09
C LEU A 76 -7.10 -28.03 -7.90
N THR A 77 -7.21 -27.99 -9.22
CA THR A 77 -6.23 -28.59 -10.16
C THR A 77 -5.43 -27.53 -10.89
N ARG A 78 -4.28 -27.91 -11.48
CA ARG A 78 -3.42 -26.99 -12.24
C ARG A 78 -4.15 -26.34 -13.40
N GLU A 79 -5.02 -27.09 -14.08
CA GLU A 79 -5.80 -26.62 -15.24
C GLU A 79 -6.86 -25.58 -14.85
N GLN A 80 -7.24 -25.52 -13.57
CA GLN A 80 -8.22 -24.56 -13.05
C GLN A 80 -7.59 -23.24 -12.61
N ILE A 81 -6.28 -23.19 -12.37
CA ILE A 81 -5.57 -21.97 -11.93
C ILE A 81 -5.86 -20.75 -12.84
N PRO A 82 -5.90 -20.87 -14.18
CA PRO A 82 -6.19 -19.72 -15.05
C PRO A 82 -7.58 -19.11 -14.88
N SER A 83 -8.51 -19.78 -14.20
CA SER A 83 -9.84 -19.26 -13.87
C SER A 83 -9.85 -18.38 -12.62
N TYR A 84 -8.75 -18.35 -11.85
CA TYR A 84 -8.63 -17.62 -10.58
C TYR A 84 -7.48 -16.61 -10.57
N TYR A 85 -6.53 -16.74 -11.50
CA TYR A 85 -5.40 -15.84 -11.64
C TYR A 85 -5.16 -15.49 -13.09
N LYS A 86 -4.95 -14.20 -13.33
CA LYS A 86 -4.69 -13.62 -14.65
C LYS A 86 -3.33 -14.06 -15.18
N ASP A 87 -3.19 -14.00 -16.50
CA ASP A 87 -1.88 -14.14 -17.13
C ASP A 87 -1.07 -12.85 -16.89
N ALA A 88 0.09 -12.98 -16.24
CA ALA A 88 0.96 -11.85 -15.92
C ALA A 88 2.16 -11.76 -16.89
N THR A 89 2.05 -12.32 -18.10
CA THR A 89 3.13 -12.20 -19.10
C THR A 89 3.36 -10.74 -19.53
N PHE A 90 4.61 -10.31 -19.73
CA PHE A 90 4.95 -8.95 -20.17
C PHE A 90 4.24 -8.50 -21.47
N GLY A 91 3.83 -7.24 -21.48
CA GLY A 91 3.16 -6.54 -22.58
C GLY A 91 1.69 -6.92 -22.79
N VAL A 92 1.08 -6.30 -23.80
CA VAL A 92 -0.33 -6.52 -24.16
C VAL A 92 -0.46 -7.64 -25.19
N LYS A 93 -1.36 -8.58 -24.94
CA LYS A 93 -1.63 -9.70 -25.86
C LYS A 93 -2.33 -9.21 -27.14
N GLU A 94 -2.06 -9.87 -28.27
CA GLU A 94 -2.77 -9.57 -29.53
C GLU A 94 -4.29 -9.67 -29.34
N GLY A 95 -5.00 -8.60 -29.71
CA GLY A 95 -6.45 -8.50 -29.57
C GLY A 95 -6.95 -8.00 -28.20
N ASP A 96 -6.04 -7.70 -27.27
CA ASP A 96 -6.36 -7.24 -25.91
C ASP A 96 -5.97 -5.77 -25.66
N LEU A 97 -5.64 -5.00 -26.69
CA LEU A 97 -5.31 -3.58 -26.56
C LEU A 97 -6.57 -2.73 -26.47
N ALA A 98 -6.78 -2.03 -25.34
CA ALA A 98 -7.86 -1.06 -25.18
C ALA A 98 -7.45 0.34 -25.66
N SER A 99 -6.28 0.81 -25.23
CA SER A 99 -5.79 2.16 -25.54
C SER A 99 -4.26 2.21 -25.56
N SER A 100 -3.74 3.24 -26.24
CA SER A 100 -2.32 3.56 -26.28
C SER A 100 -2.16 5.07 -26.26
N GLU A 101 -1.31 5.59 -25.37
CA GLU A 101 -1.00 7.01 -25.25
C GLU A 101 0.51 7.26 -25.06
N SER A 102 0.96 8.46 -25.45
CA SER A 102 2.37 8.88 -25.33
C SER A 102 2.42 10.25 -24.65
N PRO A 103 2.36 10.32 -23.30
CA PRO A 103 2.36 11.58 -22.56
C PRO A 103 3.71 12.33 -22.69
N ARG A 104 4.75 11.64 -23.16
CA ARG A 104 6.06 12.20 -23.50
C ARG A 104 6.64 11.47 -24.71
N THR A 105 7.53 12.13 -25.46
CA THR A 105 8.09 11.61 -26.72
C THR A 105 8.91 10.31 -26.56
N ASP A 106 9.37 10.02 -25.35
CA ASP A 106 10.16 8.84 -25.00
C ASP A 106 9.35 7.80 -24.19
N VAL A 107 8.01 7.94 -24.15
CA VAL A 107 7.10 7.11 -23.35
C VAL A 107 5.92 6.64 -24.20
N THR A 108 5.54 5.38 -24.04
CA THR A 108 4.28 4.82 -24.51
C THR A 108 3.63 4.04 -23.37
N ILE A 109 2.35 4.27 -23.12
CA ILE A 109 1.54 3.52 -22.15
C ILE A 109 0.44 2.82 -22.94
N GLU A 110 0.43 1.50 -22.91
CA GLU A 110 -0.68 0.69 -23.42
C GLU A 110 -1.51 0.15 -22.27
N ARG A 111 -2.84 0.12 -22.42
CA ARG A 111 -3.72 -0.53 -21.44
C ARG A 111 -4.36 -1.75 -22.04
N ASP A 112 -4.34 -2.84 -21.29
CA ASP A 112 -5.08 -4.03 -21.67
C ASP A 112 -6.61 -3.80 -21.54
N SER A 113 -7.39 -4.53 -22.33
CA SER A 113 -8.85 -4.42 -22.36
C SER A 113 -9.53 -5.33 -21.35
N ALA A 114 -8.82 -6.37 -20.90
CA ALA A 114 -9.33 -7.33 -19.96
C ALA A 114 -9.44 -6.76 -18.54
N PHE A 115 -8.46 -5.98 -18.09
CA PHE A 115 -8.32 -5.54 -16.70
C PHE A 115 -7.80 -4.11 -16.53
N GLY A 116 -7.46 -3.39 -17.60
CA GLY A 116 -7.01 -2.00 -17.55
C GLY A 116 -5.56 -1.81 -17.12
N VAL A 117 -4.75 -2.88 -17.03
CA VAL A 117 -3.36 -2.82 -16.54
C VAL A 117 -2.50 -1.91 -17.42
N PRO A 118 -1.77 -0.92 -16.86
CA PRO A 118 -0.85 -0.09 -17.61
C PRO A 118 0.46 -0.82 -17.92
N HIS A 119 0.77 -0.94 -19.21
CA HIS A 119 2.05 -1.40 -19.75
C HIS A 119 2.87 -0.20 -20.24
N ILE A 120 3.89 0.14 -19.48
CA ILE A 120 4.65 1.39 -19.58
C ILE A 120 6.01 1.11 -20.22
N TYR A 121 6.21 1.68 -21.40
CA TYR A 121 7.45 1.59 -22.17
C TYR A 121 8.17 2.93 -22.17
N GLY A 122 9.42 2.93 -21.74
CA GLY A 122 10.35 4.06 -21.86
C GLY A 122 11.51 3.74 -22.80
N THR A 123 11.90 4.68 -23.66
CA THR A 123 13.18 4.54 -24.39
C THR A 123 14.39 4.66 -23.45
N THR A 124 14.17 5.23 -22.27
CA THR A 124 15.12 5.35 -21.17
C THR A 124 14.42 5.01 -19.85
N ARG A 125 15.21 4.72 -18.80
CA ARG A 125 14.69 4.56 -17.44
C ARG A 125 13.93 5.81 -16.96
N ALA A 126 14.41 7.01 -17.28
CA ALA A 126 13.72 8.26 -16.95
C ALA A 126 12.34 8.35 -17.63
N GLY A 127 12.23 7.90 -18.89
CA GLY A 127 10.96 7.75 -19.61
C GLY A 127 10.00 6.82 -18.87
N MET A 128 10.48 5.64 -18.50
CA MET A 128 9.68 4.66 -17.77
C MET A 128 9.22 5.19 -16.39
N MET A 129 10.09 5.87 -15.63
CA MET A 129 9.72 6.48 -14.34
C MET A 129 8.63 7.53 -14.49
N PHE A 130 8.77 8.41 -15.49
CA PHE A 130 7.73 9.38 -15.83
C PHE A 130 6.41 8.69 -16.21
N GLY A 131 6.47 7.63 -17.02
CA GLY A 131 5.29 6.85 -17.41
C GLY A 131 4.59 6.21 -16.21
N ALA A 132 5.34 5.63 -15.27
CA ALA A 132 4.80 5.03 -14.05
C ALA A 132 4.07 6.06 -13.18
N GLY A 133 4.65 7.25 -12.97
CA GLY A 133 3.98 8.32 -12.24
C GLY A 133 2.74 8.86 -12.94
N TYR A 134 2.78 8.99 -14.27
CA TYR A 134 1.62 9.41 -15.05
C TYR A 134 0.49 8.38 -14.98
N ALA A 135 0.80 7.08 -15.10
CA ALA A 135 -0.18 5.99 -14.99
C ALA A 135 -0.79 5.90 -13.58
N ALA A 136 0.02 6.01 -12.53
CA ALA A 136 -0.46 6.06 -11.15
C ALA A 136 -1.45 7.20 -10.91
N ALA A 137 -1.16 8.41 -11.39
CA ALA A 137 -2.12 9.50 -11.32
C ALA A 137 -3.36 9.21 -12.17
N ALA A 138 -3.20 8.64 -13.37
CA ALA A 138 -4.32 8.27 -14.22
C ALA A 138 -5.29 7.28 -13.58
N ASP A 139 -4.81 6.38 -12.73
CA ASP A 139 -5.63 5.35 -12.11
C ASP A 139 -6.02 5.68 -10.67
N ARG A 140 -5.23 6.48 -9.94
CA ARG A 140 -5.33 6.66 -8.47
C ARG A 140 -5.15 8.10 -7.98
N LEU A 141 -5.28 9.13 -8.82
CA LEU A 141 -4.92 10.52 -8.43
C LEU A 141 -5.50 10.98 -7.08
N PHE A 142 -6.79 10.76 -6.82
CA PHE A 142 -7.39 11.17 -5.54
C PHE A 142 -6.86 10.31 -4.38
N PHE A 143 -6.69 9.01 -4.62
CA PHE A 143 -6.20 8.07 -3.61
C PHE A 143 -4.75 8.38 -3.19
N ILE A 144 -3.84 8.63 -4.13
CA ILE A 144 -2.46 9.04 -3.82
C ILE A 144 -2.41 10.40 -3.12
N ASP A 145 -3.37 11.31 -3.39
CA ASP A 145 -3.49 12.59 -2.68
C ASP A 145 -3.93 12.37 -1.21
N VAL A 146 -4.88 11.46 -0.98
CA VAL A 146 -5.26 11.00 0.35
C VAL A 146 -4.06 10.39 1.08
N LEU A 147 -3.26 9.55 0.42
CA LEU A 147 -2.08 8.91 1.03
C LEU A 147 -1.00 9.93 1.39
N ARG A 148 -0.64 10.88 0.51
CA ARG A 148 0.39 11.89 0.84
C ARG A 148 -0.03 12.86 1.95
N HIS A 149 -1.34 13.15 2.10
CA HIS A 149 -1.85 13.92 3.23
C HIS A 149 -1.90 13.09 4.51
N THR A 150 -2.29 11.82 4.41
CA THR A 150 -2.21 10.87 5.52
C THR A 150 -0.79 10.76 6.04
N ALA A 151 0.19 10.63 5.13
CA ALA A 151 1.61 10.51 5.44
C ALA A 151 2.19 11.72 6.20
N ARG A 152 1.56 12.89 6.06
CA ARG A 152 1.90 14.13 6.78
C ARG A 152 1.07 14.36 8.04
N ALA A 153 0.21 13.41 8.41
CA ALA A 153 -0.78 13.59 9.46
C ALA A 153 -1.72 14.79 9.22
N GLU A 154 -2.11 14.99 7.96
CA GLU A 154 -3.00 16.08 7.51
C GLU A 154 -4.33 15.58 6.91
N LEU A 155 -4.64 14.29 7.03
CA LEU A 155 -5.84 13.67 6.45
C LEU A 155 -7.12 14.36 6.91
N SER A 156 -7.24 14.67 8.20
CA SER A 156 -8.43 15.33 8.77
C SER A 156 -8.62 16.76 8.24
N SER A 157 -7.53 17.44 7.88
CA SER A 157 -7.58 18.75 7.23
C SER A 157 -7.84 18.64 5.72
N PHE A 158 -7.49 17.50 5.11
CA PHE A 158 -7.69 17.25 3.70
C PHE A 158 -9.14 16.86 3.37
N ILE A 159 -9.64 15.75 3.92
CA ILE A 159 -10.97 15.18 3.60
C ILE A 159 -12.01 15.36 4.72
N GLY A 160 -11.66 16.02 5.83
CA GLY A 160 -12.59 16.39 6.89
C GLY A 160 -12.33 15.72 8.25
N GLY A 161 -12.82 16.37 9.31
CA GLY A 161 -12.47 16.07 10.71
C GLY A 161 -13.19 14.87 11.36
N ALA A 162 -13.58 13.86 10.58
CA ALA A 162 -14.16 12.63 11.14
C ALA A 162 -13.20 12.00 12.18
N GLU A 163 -13.74 11.30 13.18
CA GLU A 163 -12.94 10.67 14.23
C GLU A 163 -11.85 9.75 13.68
N GLY A 164 -12.19 8.91 12.69
CA GLY A 164 -11.23 8.03 12.02
C GLY A 164 -10.08 8.79 11.35
N ASN A 165 -10.36 9.90 10.67
CA ASN A 165 -9.32 10.69 10.01
C ASN A 165 -8.36 11.33 11.03
N ARG A 166 -8.91 11.86 12.14
CA ARG A 166 -8.11 12.41 13.25
C ARG A 166 -7.28 11.33 13.95
N ALA A 167 -7.81 10.11 14.02
CA ALA A 167 -7.08 8.94 14.55
C ALA A 167 -5.92 8.54 13.66
N MET A 168 -6.12 8.56 12.35
CA MET A 168 -5.05 8.30 11.39
C MET A 168 -3.94 9.35 11.49
N ASP A 169 -4.29 10.66 11.55
CA ASP A 169 -3.30 11.73 11.70
C ASP A 169 -2.45 11.55 12.97
N ARG A 170 -3.09 11.30 14.12
CA ARG A 170 -2.38 11.02 15.37
C ARG A 170 -1.47 9.80 15.24
N THR A 171 -1.96 8.73 14.63
CA THR A 171 -1.20 7.48 14.47
C THR A 171 0.04 7.72 13.62
N GLN A 172 -0.12 8.37 12.46
CA GLN A 172 1.01 8.71 11.61
C GLN A 172 2.00 9.63 12.32
N TRP A 173 1.52 10.65 13.04
CA TRP A 173 2.41 11.55 13.79
C TRP A 173 3.21 10.82 14.88
N LEU A 174 2.63 9.82 15.55
CA LEU A 174 3.37 8.98 16.51
C LEU A 174 4.40 8.07 15.82
N ILE A 175 4.20 7.76 14.54
CA ILE A 175 5.05 6.86 13.78
C ILE A 175 6.22 7.60 13.12
N ALA A 176 5.92 8.68 12.42
CA ALA A 176 6.84 9.42 11.58
C ALA A 176 6.48 10.92 11.60
N PRO A 177 6.82 11.66 12.67
CA PRO A 177 6.52 13.09 12.82
C PRO A 177 7.47 13.97 11.97
N TYR A 178 7.67 13.63 10.70
CA TYR A 178 8.57 14.38 9.83
C TYR A 178 7.92 15.69 9.37
N THR A 179 8.64 16.79 9.56
CA THR A 179 8.30 18.06 8.93
C THR A 179 8.76 18.07 7.46
N GLU A 180 8.28 19.02 6.66
CA GLU A 180 8.75 19.18 5.28
C GLU A 180 10.27 19.40 5.20
N ALA A 181 10.86 20.08 6.20
CA ALA A 181 12.31 20.26 6.28
C ALA A 181 13.04 18.93 6.59
N ASP A 182 12.44 18.04 7.39
CA ASP A 182 13.01 16.72 7.66
C ASP A 182 12.95 15.83 6.41
N LEU A 183 11.84 15.88 5.66
CA LEU A 183 11.68 15.15 4.40
C LEU A 183 12.71 15.62 3.35
N GLU A 184 12.88 16.93 3.19
CA GLU A 184 13.92 17.48 2.30
C GLU A 184 15.32 17.06 2.76
N ALA A 185 15.59 17.11 4.07
CA ALA A 185 16.87 16.69 4.62
C ALA A 185 17.16 15.19 4.38
N GLN A 186 16.14 14.32 4.33
CA GLN A 186 16.32 12.92 3.95
C GLN A 186 16.82 12.79 2.51
N ILE A 187 16.25 13.56 1.58
CA ILE A 187 16.69 13.61 0.17
C ILE A 187 18.12 14.14 0.08
N ASP A 188 18.40 15.28 0.71
CA ASP A 188 19.71 15.93 0.65
C ASP A 188 20.85 15.10 1.26
N ASN A 189 20.53 14.28 2.27
CA ASN A 189 21.50 13.43 2.94
C ASN A 189 21.62 12.04 2.32
N ALA A 190 20.64 11.59 1.52
CA ALA A 190 20.66 10.25 0.93
C ALA A 190 21.95 9.95 0.13
N PRO A 191 22.51 10.86 -0.71
CA PRO A 191 23.78 10.60 -1.40
C PRO A 191 24.96 10.38 -0.44
N LYS A 192 24.95 11.03 0.73
CA LYS A 192 26.01 10.85 1.74
C LYS A 192 25.88 9.49 2.44
N LEU A 193 24.66 8.99 2.61
CA LEU A 193 24.37 7.74 3.32
C LEU A 193 24.48 6.52 2.40
N TYR A 194 24.03 6.65 1.15
CA TYR A 194 23.83 5.53 0.22
C TYR A 194 24.56 5.69 -1.11
N GLY A 195 25.32 6.77 -1.33
CA GLY A 195 26.17 6.92 -2.51
C GLY A 195 25.40 7.04 -3.83
N ALA A 196 25.91 6.36 -4.87
CA ALA A 196 25.42 6.46 -6.24
C ALA A 196 23.99 5.93 -6.41
N GLU A 197 23.60 4.95 -5.59
CA GLU A 197 22.26 4.39 -5.55
C GLU A 197 21.22 5.43 -5.13
N ALA A 198 21.56 6.29 -4.15
CA ALA A 198 20.68 7.40 -3.77
C ALA A 198 20.59 8.47 -4.87
N GLU A 199 21.70 8.80 -5.55
CA GLU A 199 21.65 9.75 -6.67
C GLU A 199 20.74 9.25 -7.79
N LYS A 200 20.82 7.95 -8.11
CA LYS A 200 19.93 7.29 -9.07
C LYS A 200 18.47 7.33 -8.63
N PHE A 201 18.19 6.97 -7.36
CA PHE A 201 16.83 7.04 -6.82
C PHE A 201 16.26 8.46 -6.87
N ILE A 202 17.03 9.48 -6.50
CA ILE A 202 16.57 10.88 -6.55
C ILE A 202 16.26 11.31 -7.98
N ALA A 203 17.04 10.86 -8.97
CA ALA A 203 16.75 11.11 -10.38
C ALA A 203 15.45 10.40 -10.82
N ASP A 204 15.28 9.13 -10.45
CA ASP A 204 14.08 8.35 -10.74
C ASP A 204 12.82 9.00 -10.11
N ALA A 205 12.90 9.40 -8.83
CA ALA A 205 11.81 10.05 -8.10
C ALA A 205 11.38 11.39 -8.72
N LYS A 206 12.33 12.18 -9.26
CA LYS A 206 12.02 13.43 -9.96
C LYS A 206 11.22 13.19 -11.24
N GLU A 207 11.60 12.17 -12.01
CA GLU A 207 10.91 11.82 -13.26
C GLU A 207 9.52 11.24 -12.97
N PHE A 208 9.39 10.38 -11.97
CA PHE A 208 8.11 9.86 -11.48
C PHE A 208 7.15 10.98 -11.05
N VAL A 209 7.61 11.90 -10.20
CA VAL A 209 6.83 13.08 -9.78
C VAL A 209 6.47 13.98 -10.97
N ALA A 210 7.36 14.11 -11.96
CA ALA A 210 7.05 14.85 -13.18
C ALA A 210 5.91 14.21 -13.98
N GLY A 211 5.83 12.87 -14.00
CA GLY A 211 4.72 12.11 -14.58
C GLY A 211 3.38 12.40 -13.91
N ILE A 212 3.34 12.31 -12.57
CA ILE A 212 2.15 12.66 -11.77
C ILE A 212 1.73 14.11 -12.07
N ASN A 213 2.68 15.04 -12.06
CA ASN A 213 2.40 16.45 -12.30
C ASN A 213 1.90 16.76 -13.71
N GLN A 214 2.35 16.01 -14.71
CA GLN A 214 1.82 16.12 -16.06
C GLN A 214 0.33 15.72 -16.08
N TYR A 215 -0.03 14.60 -15.47
CA TYR A 215 -1.44 14.19 -15.39
C TYR A 215 -2.29 15.22 -14.63
N ILE A 216 -1.81 15.74 -13.51
CA ILE A 216 -2.49 16.81 -12.75
C ILE A 216 -2.73 18.04 -13.63
N ALA A 217 -1.73 18.47 -14.40
CA ALA A 217 -1.85 19.63 -15.28
C ALA A 217 -2.96 19.43 -16.34
N GLU A 218 -3.11 18.20 -16.84
CA GLU A 218 -4.16 17.85 -17.79
C GLU A 218 -5.53 17.74 -17.12
N ALA A 219 -5.63 17.12 -15.94
CA ALA A 219 -6.86 17.03 -15.17
C ALA A 219 -7.45 18.41 -14.82
N LEU A 220 -6.59 19.38 -14.49
CA LEU A 220 -7.00 20.75 -14.18
C LEU A 220 -7.67 21.48 -15.36
N ILE A 221 -7.49 21.00 -16.60
CA ILE A 221 -8.09 21.57 -17.81
C ILE A 221 -9.05 20.62 -18.55
N ASN A 222 -9.11 19.35 -18.15
CA ASN A 222 -9.96 18.33 -18.73
C ASN A 222 -10.77 17.62 -17.62
N PRO A 223 -12.07 17.94 -17.48
CA PRO A 223 -12.94 17.35 -16.46
C PRO A 223 -13.01 15.81 -16.51
N ASN A 224 -12.80 15.18 -17.67
CA ASN A 224 -12.82 13.71 -17.80
C ASN A 224 -11.57 13.03 -17.19
N LYS A 225 -10.56 13.81 -16.81
CA LYS A 225 -9.37 13.34 -16.08
C LYS A 225 -9.39 13.75 -14.60
N MET A 226 -10.41 14.49 -14.17
CA MET A 226 -10.51 14.98 -12.79
C MET A 226 -11.34 13.99 -11.97
N PRO A 227 -10.78 13.38 -10.91
CA PRO A 227 -11.55 12.57 -9.98
C PRO A 227 -12.72 13.35 -9.38
N ALA A 228 -13.89 12.72 -9.30
CA ALA A 228 -15.12 13.36 -8.85
C ALA A 228 -15.06 13.79 -7.37
N GLU A 229 -14.24 13.14 -6.56
CA GLU A 229 -14.12 13.36 -5.12
C GLU A 229 -13.57 14.75 -4.79
N TYR A 230 -12.71 15.32 -5.65
CA TYR A 230 -12.21 16.68 -5.47
C TYR A 230 -13.35 17.71 -5.44
N ALA A 231 -14.34 17.54 -6.31
CA ALA A 231 -15.53 18.39 -6.31
C ALA A 231 -16.36 18.18 -5.04
N ALA A 232 -16.48 16.94 -4.55
CA ALA A 232 -17.22 16.59 -3.34
C ALA A 232 -16.63 17.24 -2.08
N ILE A 233 -15.31 17.36 -1.99
CA ILE A 233 -14.62 18.01 -0.86
C ILE A 233 -14.30 19.51 -1.11
N GLY A 234 -14.68 20.05 -2.26
CA GLY A 234 -14.45 21.44 -2.62
C GLY A 234 -12.96 21.81 -2.77
N LYS A 235 -12.13 20.88 -3.25
CA LYS A 235 -10.68 21.05 -3.44
C LYS A 235 -10.26 20.76 -4.88
N SER A 236 -8.98 20.92 -5.16
CA SER A 236 -8.36 20.56 -6.43
C SER A 236 -6.99 19.94 -6.16
N PRO A 237 -6.51 19.03 -7.01
CA PRO A 237 -5.19 18.44 -6.86
C PRO A 237 -4.11 19.53 -6.91
N THR A 238 -3.04 19.33 -6.15
CA THR A 238 -1.86 20.20 -6.16
C THR A 238 -0.65 19.44 -6.68
N PHE A 239 0.27 20.14 -7.34
CA PHE A 239 1.48 19.53 -7.87
C PHE A 239 2.31 18.87 -6.77
N TRP A 240 2.75 17.66 -7.07
CA TRP A 240 3.61 16.83 -6.26
C TRP A 240 5.06 17.33 -6.27
N LYS A 241 5.78 16.99 -5.21
CA LYS A 241 7.22 17.17 -5.02
C LYS A 241 7.84 15.81 -4.66
N PRO A 242 9.16 15.64 -4.83
CA PRO A 242 9.86 14.46 -4.32
C PRO A 242 9.63 14.19 -2.83
N THR A 243 9.40 15.21 -2.01
CA THR A 243 9.06 15.04 -0.58
C THR A 243 7.72 14.35 -0.34
N ASP A 244 6.76 14.43 -1.27
CA ASP A 244 5.50 13.67 -1.19
C ASP A 244 5.75 12.17 -1.24
N LEU A 245 6.64 11.75 -2.14
CA LEU A 245 7.04 10.35 -2.27
C LEU A 245 7.77 9.85 -1.02
N ILE A 246 8.65 10.65 -0.43
CA ILE A 246 9.33 10.29 0.82
C ILE A 246 8.35 10.19 1.99
N ALA A 247 7.39 11.11 2.09
CA ALA A 247 6.35 11.06 3.11
C ALA A 247 5.54 9.77 2.97
N GLU A 248 5.06 9.47 1.77
CA GLU A 248 4.25 8.29 1.50
C GLU A 248 5.02 6.98 1.72
N ALA A 249 6.30 6.91 1.33
CA ALA A 249 7.16 5.78 1.65
C ALA A 249 7.27 5.57 3.18
N SER A 250 7.28 6.65 3.98
CA SER A 250 7.25 6.56 5.44
C SER A 250 5.90 6.07 5.98
N LEU A 251 4.78 6.39 5.33
CA LEU A 251 3.45 5.89 5.70
C LEU A 251 3.37 4.38 5.45
N ILE A 252 3.67 3.95 4.22
CA ILE A 252 3.62 2.53 3.82
C ILE A 252 4.63 1.71 4.64
N GLY A 253 5.87 2.20 4.78
CA GLY A 253 6.87 1.58 5.65
C GLY A 253 6.44 1.55 7.12
N GLY A 254 5.72 2.57 7.58
CA GLY A 254 5.13 2.63 8.93
C GLY A 254 3.96 1.68 9.17
N ILE A 255 3.27 1.22 8.12
CA ILE A 255 2.18 0.25 8.21
C ILE A 255 2.72 -1.19 8.15
N PHE A 256 3.65 -1.47 7.25
CA PHE A 256 4.09 -2.84 6.94
C PHE A 256 5.49 -3.20 7.43
N GLY A 257 6.38 -2.22 7.54
CA GLY A 257 7.78 -2.42 7.97
C GLY A 257 8.03 -2.09 9.44
N LYS A 258 7.10 -1.37 10.06
CA LYS A 258 7.12 -1.02 11.48
C LYS A 258 6.31 -2.05 12.27
N GLY A 259 6.96 -2.70 13.21
CA GLY A 259 6.39 -3.69 14.09
C GLY A 259 7.31 -3.89 15.28
N GLY A 260 6.79 -4.47 16.36
CA GLY A 260 7.60 -4.75 17.54
C GLY A 260 6.96 -4.38 18.86
N GLY A 261 6.96 -5.37 19.76
CA GLY A 261 6.87 -5.26 21.21
C GLY A 261 5.58 -4.75 21.84
N ALA A 262 4.90 -3.78 21.24
CA ALA A 262 3.93 -2.92 21.93
C ALA A 262 4.46 -2.52 23.32
N GLU A 263 5.74 -2.14 23.40
CA GLU A 263 6.59 -2.29 24.60
C GLU A 263 5.95 -1.70 25.86
N VAL A 264 5.36 -0.50 25.78
CA VAL A 264 4.66 0.12 26.91
C VAL A 264 3.44 -0.70 27.35
N ARG A 265 2.63 -1.21 26.41
CA ARG A 265 1.47 -2.07 26.73
C ARG A 265 1.92 -3.43 27.27
N SER A 266 2.91 -4.05 26.64
CA SER A 266 3.52 -5.30 27.08
C SER A 266 4.15 -5.16 28.48
N ALA A 267 4.80 -4.04 28.79
CA ALA A 267 5.35 -3.75 30.11
C ALA A 267 4.24 -3.64 31.17
N LEU A 268 3.17 -2.89 30.88
CA LEU A 268 2.02 -2.80 31.79
C LEU A 268 1.37 -4.17 32.01
N ALA A 269 1.15 -4.94 30.94
CA ALA A 269 0.58 -6.28 31.03
C ALA A 269 1.45 -7.20 31.90
N ALA A 270 2.77 -7.21 31.68
CA ALA A 270 3.71 -7.95 32.50
C ALA A 270 3.64 -7.56 33.99
N GLU A 271 3.58 -6.26 34.29
CA GLU A 271 3.39 -5.77 35.68
C GLU A 271 2.05 -6.23 36.28
N ALA A 272 0.98 -6.27 35.48
CA ALA A 272 -0.32 -6.75 35.93
C ALA A 272 -0.30 -8.25 36.25
N PHE A 273 0.37 -9.07 35.44
CA PHE A 273 0.60 -10.49 35.73
C PHE A 273 1.41 -10.66 37.02
N GLU A 274 2.52 -9.92 37.19
CA GLU A 274 3.33 -9.98 38.42
C GLU A 274 2.56 -9.53 39.65
N LYS A 275 1.73 -8.49 39.54
CA LYS A 275 0.88 -8.00 40.63
C LYS A 275 -0.18 -9.01 41.04
N GLN A 276 -0.79 -9.69 40.08
CA GLN A 276 -1.88 -10.63 40.32
C GLN A 276 -1.39 -11.99 40.85
N PHE A 277 -0.29 -12.51 40.30
CA PHE A 277 0.17 -13.88 40.55
C PHE A 277 1.49 -13.94 41.34
N GLY A 278 2.08 -12.80 41.64
CA GLY A 278 3.41 -12.69 42.25
C GLY A 278 4.53 -12.82 41.21
N LYS A 279 5.66 -12.16 41.47
CA LYS A 279 6.77 -11.97 40.50
C LYS A 279 7.14 -13.19 39.66
N LYS A 280 7.42 -14.35 40.30
CA LYS A 280 7.86 -15.55 39.57
C LYS A 280 6.77 -16.17 38.71
N ALA A 281 5.55 -16.32 39.25
CA ALA A 281 4.45 -16.96 38.54
C ALA A 281 3.85 -16.02 37.48
N GLY A 282 3.74 -14.73 37.79
CA GLY A 282 3.30 -13.70 36.84
C GLY A 282 4.22 -13.61 35.63
N LYS A 283 5.54 -13.57 35.83
CA LYS A 283 6.50 -13.61 34.72
C LYS A 283 6.33 -14.85 33.84
N ALA A 284 6.22 -16.03 34.44
CA ALA A 284 6.02 -17.27 33.68
C ALA A 284 4.70 -17.27 32.89
N MET A 285 3.62 -16.75 33.48
CA MET A 285 2.31 -16.64 32.81
C MET A 285 2.31 -15.58 31.71
N TRP A 286 3.04 -14.48 31.87
CA TRP A 286 3.22 -13.49 30.81
C TRP A 286 4.01 -14.07 29.64
N GLU A 287 5.12 -14.78 29.91
CA GLU A 287 5.93 -15.44 28.88
C GLU A 287 5.14 -16.48 28.06
N ASP A 288 4.26 -17.22 28.73
CA ASP A 288 3.33 -18.18 28.12
C ASP A 288 2.24 -17.46 27.31
N PHE A 289 1.58 -16.44 27.91
CA PHE A 289 0.52 -15.66 27.26
C PHE A 289 0.98 -14.95 25.99
N ARG A 290 2.21 -14.42 25.96
CA ARG A 290 2.76 -13.73 24.78
C ARG A 290 3.27 -14.69 23.69
N GLU A 291 3.06 -16.00 23.86
CA GLU A 291 3.44 -17.04 22.90
C GLU A 291 4.93 -16.96 22.49
N HIS A 292 5.82 -16.60 23.42
CA HIS A 292 7.24 -16.41 23.11
C HIS A 292 7.88 -17.65 22.47
N ASN A 293 7.35 -18.83 22.78
CA ASN A 293 7.61 -20.07 22.06
C ASN A 293 6.38 -20.98 22.19
N ASP A 294 5.47 -20.92 21.22
CA ASP A 294 4.28 -21.76 21.20
C ASP A 294 4.62 -23.22 20.81
N PRO A 295 4.48 -24.19 21.73
CA PRO A 295 4.76 -25.60 21.44
C PRO A 295 3.72 -26.25 20.50
N GLU A 296 2.56 -25.62 20.31
CA GLU A 296 1.50 -26.11 19.41
C GLU A 296 1.67 -25.58 17.97
N ALA A 297 2.62 -24.68 17.73
CA ALA A 297 2.90 -24.13 16.41
C ALA A 297 3.31 -25.23 15.40
N PRO A 298 2.71 -25.27 14.20
CA PRO A 298 3.08 -26.22 13.17
C PRO A 298 4.48 -25.93 12.64
N ASN A 299 5.33 -26.96 12.59
CA ASN A 299 6.71 -26.83 12.13
C ASN A 299 6.86 -27.32 10.69
N THR A 300 7.41 -26.47 9.81
CA THR A 300 7.76 -26.82 8.42
C THR A 300 9.09 -27.57 8.32
N ILE A 301 9.95 -27.47 9.34
CA ILE A 301 11.19 -28.23 9.44
C ILE A 301 11.29 -28.94 10.79
N SER A 302 11.86 -30.14 10.80
CA SER A 302 12.04 -30.94 12.03
C SER A 302 13.30 -30.59 12.81
N LYS A 303 14.16 -29.73 12.26
CA LYS A 303 15.45 -29.36 12.86
C LYS A 303 15.34 -28.00 13.55
N ALA A 304 15.58 -28.00 14.86
CA ALA A 304 15.73 -26.77 15.62
C ALA A 304 16.92 -25.95 15.09
N PHE A 305 16.74 -24.64 14.98
CA PHE A 305 17.78 -23.68 14.62
C PHE A 305 17.66 -22.46 15.53
N PRO A 306 18.75 -21.69 15.72
CA PRO A 306 18.67 -20.48 16.50
C PRO A 306 17.90 -19.41 15.72
N TYR A 307 16.71 -19.06 16.18
CA TYR A 307 15.93 -17.90 15.72
C TYR A 307 15.77 -16.95 16.91
N GLU A 308 16.19 -15.69 16.75
CA GLU A 308 16.15 -14.65 17.81
C GLU A 308 16.82 -15.05 19.16
N THR A 309 17.70 -16.05 19.16
CA THR A 309 18.23 -16.70 20.39
C THR A 309 19.10 -15.84 21.31
N ASN A 310 19.50 -14.65 20.87
CA ASN A 310 20.17 -13.69 21.74
C ASN A 310 19.37 -12.40 21.69
N SER A 311 18.73 -12.05 22.80
CA SER A 311 18.28 -10.67 22.97
C SER A 311 19.55 -9.79 23.01
N PRO A 312 19.75 -8.86 22.07
CA PRO A 312 20.86 -7.91 22.14
C PRO A 312 20.71 -6.94 23.31
N PHE A 313 19.58 -7.00 24.02
CA PHE A 313 19.18 -6.08 25.05
C PHE A 313 19.94 -6.30 26.36
N SER A 314 20.59 -5.24 26.84
CA SER A 314 21.17 -5.20 28.18
C SER A 314 20.09 -4.92 29.22
N PRO A 315 19.96 -5.73 30.29
CA PRO A 315 19.04 -5.42 31.39
C PRO A 315 19.29 -4.06 32.04
N THR A 316 20.49 -3.49 31.88
CA THR A 316 20.85 -2.17 32.38
C THR A 316 20.10 -1.04 31.66
N GLY A 317 19.62 -1.28 30.44
CA GLY A 317 18.81 -0.33 29.67
C GLY A 317 17.30 -0.49 29.87
N LEU A 318 16.83 -1.46 30.68
CA LEU A 318 15.40 -1.67 30.90
C LEU A 318 14.79 -0.58 31.78
N ALA A 319 13.90 0.22 31.22
CA ALA A 319 13.02 1.11 31.97
C ALA A 319 11.59 0.55 31.98
N MET A 320 11.02 0.40 33.18
CA MET A 320 9.60 0.06 33.35
C MET A 320 8.82 1.35 33.64
N PRO A 321 7.59 1.51 33.11
CA PRO A 321 6.76 2.65 33.47
C PRO A 321 6.42 2.62 34.96
N ASP A 322 6.43 3.79 35.62
CA ASP A 322 5.97 3.87 37.01
C ASP A 322 4.47 3.49 37.10
N PRO A 323 4.03 2.76 38.14
CA PRO A 323 2.62 2.39 38.28
C PRO A 323 1.67 3.58 38.21
N GLY A 324 0.76 3.57 37.24
CA GLY A 324 -0.22 4.64 37.02
C GLY A 324 0.32 5.89 36.30
N SER A 325 1.57 5.88 35.84
CA SER A 325 2.17 6.99 35.07
C SER A 325 1.73 7.02 33.60
N VAL A 326 1.31 5.89 33.04
CA VAL A 326 0.90 5.79 31.64
C VAL A 326 -0.56 6.22 31.47
N SER A 327 -0.78 7.20 30.60
CA SER A 327 -2.10 7.63 30.16
C SER A 327 -2.21 7.49 28.65
N PHE A 328 -3.10 6.59 28.20
CA PHE A 328 -3.46 6.51 26.79
C PHE A 328 -4.44 7.63 26.47
N ILE A 329 -4.06 8.52 25.55
CA ILE A 329 -4.94 9.58 25.07
C ILE A 329 -6.12 8.95 24.33
N LYS A 330 -7.33 9.43 24.61
CA LYS A 330 -8.53 9.03 23.88
C LYS A 330 -8.64 9.83 22.59
N ASP A 331 -8.88 9.11 21.51
CA ASP A 331 -9.34 9.65 20.24
C ASP A 331 -10.71 10.28 20.48
N GLY A 332 -10.90 11.59 20.23
CA GLY A 332 -12.26 12.13 20.37
C GLY A 332 -12.46 13.63 20.36
N GLU A 333 -11.75 14.41 21.18
CA GLU A 333 -12.13 15.81 21.35
C GLU A 333 -11.55 16.68 20.22
N PRO A 334 -12.40 17.36 19.41
CA PRO A 334 -11.92 18.42 18.54
C PRO A 334 -11.22 19.48 19.39
N LEU A 335 -10.04 19.95 18.97
CA LEU A 335 -9.54 21.23 19.45
C LEU A 335 -10.61 22.26 19.08
N GLU A 336 -11.21 22.93 20.07
CA GLU A 336 -12.41 23.76 19.95
C GLU A 336 -12.49 24.50 18.60
N ALA A 337 -13.41 24.06 17.73
CA ALA A 337 -13.73 24.81 16.54
C ALA A 337 -14.47 26.10 16.97
N SER A 338 -13.96 27.23 16.51
CA SER A 338 -14.65 28.53 16.56
C SER A 338 -16.13 28.35 16.22
N ALA A 339 -16.99 28.84 17.12
CA ALA A 339 -18.43 28.69 17.08
C ALA A 339 -19.06 29.37 15.85
N SER A 340 -19.11 28.69 14.70
CA SER A 340 -20.09 28.98 13.64
C SER A 340 -20.07 27.94 12.52
N SER A 341 -20.74 26.80 12.70
CA SER A 341 -21.53 26.13 11.66
C SER A 341 -22.12 24.82 12.19
N GLN A 342 -23.23 24.92 12.93
CA GLN A 342 -24.13 23.79 13.09
C GLN A 342 -24.96 23.66 11.81
N SER A 343 -24.66 22.67 10.99
CA SER A 343 -25.68 22.02 10.17
C SER A 343 -25.52 20.52 10.33
N ALA A 344 -26.43 19.95 11.11
CA ALA A 344 -26.53 18.52 11.34
C ALA A 344 -26.94 17.81 10.05
N SER A 345 -26.11 16.87 9.58
CA SER A 345 -26.56 15.74 8.77
C SER A 345 -26.43 14.49 9.62
N THR A 346 -27.56 14.05 10.17
CA THR A 346 -27.75 12.70 10.69
C THR A 346 -27.77 11.72 9.51
N ALA A 347 -26.59 11.25 9.11
CA ALA A 347 -26.46 10.06 8.29
C ALA A 347 -25.92 8.93 9.18
N SER A 348 -26.72 7.88 9.29
CA SER A 348 -26.46 6.66 10.03
C SER A 348 -25.18 5.99 9.55
N ALA A 349 -24.15 5.95 10.40
CA ALA A 349 -23.03 5.05 10.25
C ALA A 349 -23.49 3.62 10.61
N GLN A 350 -23.78 2.83 9.59
CA GLN A 350 -23.87 1.38 9.54
C GLN A 350 -23.09 1.02 8.27
N THR A 351 -22.12 0.10 8.19
CA THR A 351 -21.72 -1.06 8.99
C THR A 351 -20.29 -1.39 8.54
N THR A 352 -19.30 -1.33 9.41
CA THR A 352 -18.10 -2.17 9.28
C THR A 352 -18.31 -3.32 10.24
N ASP A 353 -18.16 -4.57 9.79
CA ASP A 353 -18.29 -5.78 10.62
C ASP A 353 -17.21 -5.90 11.72
N THR A 354 -16.42 -4.85 11.95
CA THR A 354 -15.63 -4.67 13.16
C THR A 354 -16.56 -4.21 14.28
N PRO A 355 -16.75 -4.99 15.36
CA PRO A 355 -17.45 -4.49 16.54
C PRO A 355 -16.79 -3.17 16.94
N ALA A 356 -17.59 -2.10 17.07
CA ALA A 356 -17.11 -0.88 17.70
C ALA A 356 -16.40 -1.30 19.00
N PRO A 357 -15.12 -0.96 19.21
CA PRO A 357 -14.38 -1.45 20.35
C PRO A 357 -15.19 -1.07 21.59
N GLN A 358 -15.76 -2.06 22.27
CA GLN A 358 -16.36 -1.78 23.57
C GLN A 358 -15.26 -1.11 24.38
N ALA A 359 -15.54 0.08 24.93
CA ALA A 359 -14.55 0.86 25.62
C ALA A 359 -14.00 0.05 26.80
N ILE A 360 -12.89 -0.64 26.59
CA ILE A 360 -12.21 -1.38 27.64
C ILE A 360 -11.90 -0.34 28.73
N PRO A 361 -12.23 -0.57 30.01
CA PRO A 361 -11.99 0.40 31.06
C PRO A 361 -10.50 0.78 31.14
N ASN A 362 -10.18 2.06 31.33
CA ASN A 362 -8.80 2.51 31.57
C ASN A 362 -8.53 2.57 33.09
N ASP A 363 -8.83 1.48 33.78
CA ASP A 363 -8.81 1.36 35.25
C ASP A 363 -7.54 0.67 35.77
N GLY A 364 -6.63 0.30 34.86
CA GLY A 364 -5.40 -0.44 35.19
C GLY A 364 -5.66 -1.85 35.73
N SER A 365 -6.88 -2.38 35.65
CA SER A 365 -7.19 -3.73 36.13
C SER A 365 -6.57 -4.80 35.24
N PHE A 366 -6.27 -5.97 35.81
CA PHE A 366 -5.74 -7.12 35.07
C PHE A 366 -6.64 -7.49 33.88
N GLY A 367 -7.96 -7.54 34.08
CA GLY A 367 -8.92 -7.86 33.03
C GLY A 367 -8.91 -6.84 31.88
N SER A 368 -8.85 -5.55 32.20
CA SER A 368 -8.77 -4.49 31.19
C SER A 368 -7.45 -4.52 30.41
N GLN A 369 -6.32 -4.84 31.06
CA GLN A 369 -5.03 -4.94 30.40
C GLN A 369 -4.94 -6.17 29.51
N LEU A 370 -5.40 -7.33 29.99
CA LEU A 370 -5.46 -8.57 29.23
C LEU A 370 -6.34 -8.43 27.98
N LEU A 371 -7.52 -7.81 28.13
CA LEU A 371 -8.44 -7.61 27.01
C LEU A 371 -7.87 -6.61 25.98
N ARG A 372 -7.13 -5.59 26.41
CA ARG A 372 -6.44 -4.67 25.48
C ARG A 372 -5.34 -5.38 24.72
N GLU A 373 -4.53 -6.18 25.38
CA GLU A 373 -3.44 -6.92 24.74
C GLU A 373 -3.99 -7.98 23.77
N ALA A 374 -5.00 -8.74 24.20
CA ALA A 374 -5.65 -9.75 23.36
C ALA A 374 -6.40 -9.17 22.15
N LEU A 375 -6.82 -7.90 22.20
CA LEU A 375 -7.49 -7.19 21.11
C LEU A 375 -6.55 -6.23 20.35
N ALA A 376 -5.28 -6.12 20.76
CA ALA A 376 -4.32 -5.20 20.14
C ALA A 376 -3.90 -5.63 18.72
N GLY A 377 -4.24 -6.84 18.29
CA GLY A 377 -4.14 -7.26 16.90
C GLY A 377 -4.61 -8.69 16.70
N LEU A 378 -5.53 -8.91 15.75
CA LEU A 378 -5.61 -10.22 15.10
C LEU A 378 -4.28 -10.44 14.37
N PRO A 379 -3.75 -11.68 14.29
CA PRO A 379 -2.49 -11.93 13.61
C PRO A 379 -2.52 -11.39 12.18
N HIS A 380 -1.59 -10.49 11.88
CA HIS A 380 -1.31 -10.08 10.51
C HIS A 380 -0.53 -11.20 9.85
N ALA A 381 -1.11 -11.82 8.83
CA ALA A 381 -0.49 -12.92 8.13
C ALA A 381 -0.17 -12.53 6.68
N SER A 382 0.71 -13.30 6.07
CA SER A 382 0.86 -13.37 4.63
C SER A 382 1.21 -14.80 4.31
N ASN A 383 0.68 -15.32 3.21
CA ASN A 383 0.95 -16.69 2.81
C ASN A 383 2.14 -16.72 1.88
N TRP A 384 3.03 -17.69 2.06
CA TRP A 384 4.05 -18.01 1.08
C TRP A 384 4.34 -19.50 1.09
N GLU A 385 4.59 -20.07 -0.07
CA GLU A 385 5.07 -21.44 -0.25
C GLU A 385 6.09 -21.43 -1.39
N LEU A 386 7.25 -22.06 -1.17
CA LEU A 386 8.33 -22.14 -2.15
C LEU A 386 8.73 -23.60 -2.35
N VAL A 387 8.65 -24.06 -3.60
CA VAL A 387 9.05 -25.41 -4.00
C VAL A 387 10.24 -25.31 -4.95
N ASN A 388 11.34 -26.00 -4.60
CA ASN A 388 12.53 -26.04 -5.45
C ASN A 388 12.23 -26.74 -6.79
N ALA A 389 12.91 -26.29 -7.86
CA ALA A 389 12.88 -26.91 -9.19
C ALA A 389 13.09 -28.44 -9.20
N SER A 390 13.90 -29.00 -8.28
CA SER A 390 14.10 -30.45 -8.18
C SER A 390 12.84 -31.23 -7.76
N HIS A 391 11.82 -30.53 -7.27
CA HIS A 391 10.54 -31.06 -6.83
C HIS A 391 9.37 -30.67 -7.75
N SER A 392 9.62 -29.97 -8.87
CA SER A 392 8.61 -29.66 -9.88
C SER A 392 8.72 -30.56 -11.11
N THR A 393 7.61 -30.72 -11.86
CA THR A 393 7.59 -31.56 -13.07
C THR A 393 8.13 -30.84 -14.30
N ASP A 394 8.21 -29.51 -14.28
CA ASP A 394 8.70 -28.67 -15.37
C ASP A 394 10.13 -28.15 -15.13
N GLY A 395 10.74 -28.45 -13.97
CA GLY A 395 12.10 -28.05 -13.65
C GLY A 395 12.25 -26.56 -13.30
N HIS A 396 11.14 -25.85 -13.09
CA HIS A 396 11.12 -24.48 -12.59
C HIS A 396 10.76 -24.45 -11.10
N SER A 397 11.31 -23.50 -10.34
CA SER A 397 10.86 -23.26 -8.97
C SER A 397 9.40 -22.80 -8.98
N LEU A 398 8.60 -23.28 -8.03
CA LEU A 398 7.21 -22.86 -7.87
C LEU A 398 7.10 -21.97 -6.64
N ALA A 399 6.36 -20.87 -6.78
CA ALA A 399 6.06 -19.97 -5.68
C ALA A 399 4.57 -19.67 -5.65
N VAL A 400 3.99 -19.71 -4.45
CA VAL A 400 2.70 -19.08 -4.16
C VAL A 400 2.99 -18.01 -3.14
N MET A 401 2.64 -16.77 -3.46
CA MET A 401 2.89 -15.61 -2.60
C MET A 401 1.59 -14.83 -2.49
N GLY A 402 1.14 -14.60 -1.26
CA GLY A 402 -0.16 -14.00 -0.96
C GLY A 402 -0.06 -13.00 0.18
N PRO A 403 0.47 -11.79 -0.07
CA PRO A 403 0.42 -10.70 0.90
C PRO A 403 -1.04 -10.32 1.18
N GLN A 404 -1.39 -10.16 2.46
CA GLN A 404 -2.75 -9.82 2.88
C GLN A 404 -2.81 -8.33 3.26
N VAL A 405 -3.21 -7.50 2.30
CA VAL A 405 -3.22 -6.03 2.45
C VAL A 405 -4.61 -5.44 2.67
N GLY A 406 -5.64 -6.27 2.89
CA GLY A 406 -7.03 -5.86 3.08
C GLY A 406 -7.91 -6.15 1.88
N TYR A 407 -9.13 -5.61 1.90
CA TYR A 407 -10.14 -5.73 0.84
C TYR A 407 -10.71 -4.35 0.51
N TYR A 408 -9.84 -3.46 0.05
CA TYR A 408 -10.20 -2.07 -0.26
C TYR A 408 -10.76 -1.97 -1.69
N VAL A 409 -11.62 -0.98 -1.94
CA VAL A 409 -12.09 -0.62 -3.29
C VAL A 409 -11.96 0.90 -3.45
N PRO A 410 -11.06 1.41 -4.32
CA PRO A 410 -10.05 0.65 -5.06
C PRO A 410 -9.06 -0.08 -4.12
N GLU A 411 -8.40 -1.12 -4.64
CA GLU A 411 -7.41 -1.86 -3.85
C GLU A 411 -6.22 -0.97 -3.47
N VAL A 412 -5.58 -1.23 -2.33
CA VAL A 412 -4.46 -0.43 -1.83
C VAL A 412 -3.19 -0.60 -2.67
N LEU A 413 -3.15 -1.66 -3.49
CA LEU A 413 -2.12 -1.91 -4.50
C LEU A 413 -2.68 -1.59 -5.89
N MET A 414 -1.77 -1.25 -6.80
CA MET A 414 -2.01 -1.15 -8.23
C MET A 414 -1.06 -2.04 -9.00
N GLU A 415 -1.51 -2.59 -10.12
CA GLU A 415 -0.67 -3.34 -11.05
C GLU A 415 -0.01 -2.44 -12.07
N GLU A 416 1.20 -2.81 -12.46
CA GLU A 416 1.96 -2.14 -13.50
C GLU A 416 2.91 -3.12 -14.19
N ASP A 417 3.20 -2.83 -15.45
CA ASP A 417 4.20 -3.53 -16.25
C ASP A 417 5.19 -2.50 -16.82
N LEU A 418 6.44 -2.59 -16.38
CA LEU A 418 7.46 -1.56 -16.56
C LEU A 418 8.57 -2.04 -17.49
N HIS A 419 8.79 -1.30 -18.58
CA HIS A 419 9.81 -1.60 -19.59
C HIS A 419 10.72 -0.41 -19.88
N ALA A 420 12.03 -0.65 -19.81
CA ALA A 420 13.08 0.25 -20.28
C ALA A 420 14.32 -0.56 -20.68
N PRO A 421 15.37 0.05 -21.26
CA PRO A 421 16.65 -0.65 -21.37
C PRO A 421 17.08 -1.22 -20.02
N GLU A 422 17.25 -2.54 -19.98
CA GLU A 422 17.65 -3.33 -18.78
C GLU A 422 16.61 -3.40 -17.64
N VAL A 423 15.37 -2.94 -17.87
CA VAL A 423 14.27 -3.06 -16.90
C VAL A 423 13.10 -3.75 -17.58
N ASP A 424 12.71 -4.91 -17.06
CA ASP A 424 11.44 -5.57 -17.37
C ASP A 424 10.92 -6.14 -16.05
N ALA A 425 9.79 -5.60 -15.57
CA ALA A 425 9.18 -6.02 -14.33
C ALA A 425 7.67 -5.79 -14.38
N ARG A 426 6.89 -6.77 -13.91
CA ARG A 426 5.44 -6.71 -13.83
C ARG A 426 4.96 -7.22 -12.50
N GLY A 427 3.96 -6.57 -11.95
CA GLY A 427 3.39 -6.97 -10.67
C GLY A 427 2.54 -5.86 -10.09
N ALA A 428 2.55 -5.75 -8.77
CA ALA A 428 1.83 -4.76 -8.01
C ALA A 428 2.76 -3.88 -7.17
N ALA A 429 2.31 -2.67 -6.88
CA ALA A 429 2.99 -1.69 -6.03
C ALA A 429 1.96 -0.78 -5.33
N PHE A 430 2.35 -0.15 -4.23
CA PHE A 430 1.53 0.90 -3.63
C PHE A 430 1.51 2.14 -4.54
N PRO A 431 0.32 2.62 -4.97
CA PRO A 431 0.24 3.78 -5.84
C PRO A 431 0.83 5.01 -5.12
N GLY A 432 1.58 5.85 -5.83
CA GLY A 432 2.26 7.02 -5.24
C GLY A 432 3.72 6.74 -4.83
N VAL A 433 4.07 5.46 -4.63
CA VAL A 433 5.46 4.97 -4.49
C VAL A 433 5.84 3.88 -5.50
N ASN A 434 4.97 3.64 -6.50
CA ASN A 434 5.12 2.66 -7.59
C ASN A 434 6.13 3.06 -8.68
N LEU A 435 7.26 3.66 -8.31
CA LEU A 435 8.37 3.82 -9.27
C LEU A 435 9.06 2.49 -9.59
N TYR A 436 8.79 1.46 -8.79
CA TYR A 436 9.23 0.08 -8.99
C TYR A 436 8.08 -0.87 -8.69
N VAL A 437 8.06 -2.01 -9.39
CA VAL A 437 7.25 -3.15 -8.99
C VAL A 437 7.74 -3.68 -7.64
N GLU A 438 6.88 -3.65 -6.64
CA GLU A 438 7.22 -4.04 -5.27
C GLU A 438 6.92 -5.52 -4.99
N LEU A 439 5.94 -6.09 -5.70
CA LEU A 439 5.47 -7.47 -5.58
C LEU A 439 5.24 -8.01 -6.99
N GLY A 440 6.00 -8.98 -7.46
CA GLY A 440 5.83 -9.42 -8.85
C GLY A 440 6.97 -10.28 -9.38
N HIS A 441 7.26 -10.09 -10.66
CA HIS A 441 8.32 -10.81 -11.36
C HIS A 441 9.10 -9.93 -12.33
N GLY A 442 10.31 -10.39 -12.60
CA GLY A 442 11.19 -9.88 -13.63
C GLY A 442 11.24 -10.91 -14.76
N ARG A 443 12.35 -10.88 -15.50
CA ARG A 443 12.55 -11.75 -16.67
C ARG A 443 12.50 -13.25 -16.34
N ASP A 444 13.13 -13.66 -15.25
CA ASP A 444 13.30 -15.07 -14.86
C ASP A 444 13.29 -15.29 -13.33
N TYR A 445 12.77 -14.33 -12.56
CA TYR A 445 12.68 -14.38 -11.10
C TYR A 445 11.40 -13.69 -10.61
N ALA A 446 10.96 -14.03 -9.40
CA ALA A 446 9.80 -13.41 -8.75
C ALA A 446 10.08 -13.11 -7.28
N TRP A 447 9.35 -12.12 -6.73
CA TRP A 447 9.48 -11.67 -5.35
C TRP A 447 8.13 -11.20 -4.80
N SER A 448 8.02 -11.25 -3.47
CA SER A 448 6.90 -10.71 -2.71
C SER A 448 7.38 -10.39 -1.30
N ALA A 449 6.59 -9.62 -0.56
CA ALA A 449 6.77 -9.40 0.87
C ALA A 449 5.83 -10.29 1.70
N THR A 450 6.23 -10.58 2.94
CA THR A 450 5.39 -11.19 3.97
C THR A 450 5.60 -10.48 5.30
N SER A 451 4.56 -10.42 6.13
CA SER A 451 4.65 -9.79 7.45
C SER A 451 5.49 -10.66 8.40
N ALA A 452 6.68 -10.19 8.76
CA ALA A 452 7.59 -10.92 9.64
C ALA A 452 7.36 -10.66 11.15
N GLY A 453 6.59 -9.64 11.51
CA GLY A 453 6.25 -9.31 12.91
C GLY A 453 7.43 -8.98 13.82
N SER A 454 8.63 -8.78 13.27
CA SER A 454 9.88 -8.56 14.02
C SER A 454 9.83 -7.30 14.87
N ASP A 455 10.59 -7.32 15.97
CA ASP A 455 10.77 -6.16 16.83
C ASP A 455 11.78 -5.16 16.23
N ASN A 456 11.26 -4.08 15.65
CA ASN A 456 12.02 -3.09 14.89
C ASN A 456 11.92 -1.68 15.50
N ILE A 457 11.32 -1.52 16.69
CA ILE A 457 11.08 -0.23 17.34
C ILE A 457 11.46 -0.34 18.81
N ASP A 458 12.32 0.57 19.28
CA ASP A 458 12.61 0.73 20.71
C ASP A 458 11.98 2.04 21.25
N THR A 459 11.34 1.97 22.41
CA THR A 459 10.81 3.11 23.18
C THR A 459 11.83 3.51 24.24
N PHE A 460 12.28 4.77 24.22
CA PHE A 460 13.27 5.32 25.16
C PHE A 460 12.70 6.32 26.16
#